data_AF-A0AAD4QGN6-F1
#
_entry.id   AF-A0AAD4QGN6-F1
#
_cell.length_a   1.000
_cell.length_b   1.000
_cell.length_c   1.000
_cell.angle_alpha   90.00
_cell.angle_beta   90.00
_cell.angle_gamma   90.00
#
_symmetry.space_group_name_H-M   'P 1'
#
loop_
_entity.id
_entity.type
_entity.pdbx_description
1 polymer ?
#
loop_
_entity_poly.entity_id
_entity_poly.type
_entity_poly.pdbx_seq_one_letter_code
_entity_poly.pdbx_strand_id
1 'polypeptide(L)'
;MGAQNDKGPKTSQDTLAPYFDDSAAAVRRAFARVEEGYILPTADLFKAQFSAHPIPFVFFSIFVSFSFFPILAYFVVSFATLSVALAVALCIAFIFSAGVCIFLGGILLSILGITLLLSGFLTCFVMFSYLAARLISNLRHSGRNGFRAWYQEVTTILYPFSFHLAPADEDPYISQDTKGLNGEEAKDGHGIDTEPEPYEQ
;
A
#
# COMPACT_ATOMS: atom_id res chain seq x y z
N MET A 1 -8.20 59.37 -8.72
CA MET A 1 -8.59 58.33 -9.70
C MET A 1 -7.35 57.52 -10.03
N GLY A 2 -7.19 56.36 -9.39
CA GLY A 2 -6.07 55.44 -9.60
C GLY A 2 -6.61 54.12 -10.13
N ALA A 3 -6.25 53.75 -11.36
CA ALA A 3 -6.61 52.48 -11.96
C ALA A 3 -5.60 51.42 -11.50
N GLN A 4 -6.03 50.59 -10.56
CA GLN A 4 -5.30 49.42 -10.07
C GLN A 4 -5.39 48.35 -11.16
N ASN A 5 -4.30 48.17 -11.90
CA ASN A 5 -4.22 47.21 -12.99
C ASN A 5 -4.03 45.81 -12.39
N ASP A 6 -5.11 45.04 -12.39
CA ASP A 6 -5.22 43.68 -11.87
C ASP A 6 -4.33 42.74 -12.69
N LYS A 7 -3.10 42.52 -12.21
CA LYS A 7 -2.20 41.50 -12.75
C LYS A 7 -2.63 40.18 -12.16
N GLY A 8 -3.52 39.49 -12.89
CA GLY A 8 -3.84 38.10 -12.62
C GLY A 8 -2.58 37.24 -12.40
N PRO A 9 -2.68 36.16 -11.62
CA PRO A 9 -1.54 35.37 -11.20
C PRO A 9 -0.78 34.89 -12.44
N LYS A 10 0.44 35.42 -12.63
CA LYS A 10 1.36 34.97 -13.67
C LYS A 10 1.55 33.48 -13.50
N THR A 11 1.03 32.71 -14.44
CA THR A 11 1.15 31.26 -14.42
C THR A 11 2.64 30.91 -14.51
N SER A 12 3.08 29.89 -13.78
CA SER A 12 4.48 29.43 -13.77
C SER A 12 5.02 29.13 -15.19
N GLN A 13 4.11 28.94 -16.15
CA GLN A 13 4.39 28.72 -17.56
C GLN A 13 5.00 29.94 -18.26
N ASP A 14 4.54 31.17 -17.96
CA ASP A 14 5.10 32.40 -18.53
C ASP A 14 6.53 32.69 -18.02
N THR A 15 6.91 32.11 -16.89
CA THR A 15 8.26 32.26 -16.32
C THR A 15 9.26 31.27 -16.95
N LEU A 16 8.79 30.18 -17.56
CA LEU A 16 9.66 29.14 -18.14
C LEU A 16 10.04 29.41 -19.61
N ALA A 17 9.20 30.09 -20.37
CA ALA A 17 9.46 30.47 -21.77
C ALA A 17 10.84 31.14 -21.99
N PRO A 18 11.25 32.16 -21.20
CA PRO A 18 12.56 32.80 -21.40
C PRO A 18 13.75 31.86 -21.12
N TYR A 19 13.61 30.87 -20.23
CA TYR A 19 14.67 29.89 -19.97
C TYR A 19 14.89 28.93 -21.14
N PHE A 20 13.82 28.54 -21.83
CA PHE A 20 13.94 27.74 -23.06
C PHE A 20 14.62 28.52 -24.17
N ASP A 21 14.28 29.78 -24.35
CA ASP A 21 14.90 30.63 -25.36
C ASP A 21 16.40 30.85 -25.08
N ASP A 22 16.78 31.10 -23.83
CA ASP A 22 18.19 31.27 -23.46
C ASP A 22 18.99 29.96 -23.58
N SER A 23 18.40 28.84 -23.18
CA SER A 23 19.00 27.51 -23.36
C SER A 23 19.20 27.16 -24.84
N ALA A 24 18.19 27.44 -25.68
CA ALA A 24 18.28 27.24 -27.12
C ALA A 24 19.33 28.17 -27.76
N ALA A 25 19.41 29.42 -27.32
CA ALA A 25 20.44 30.36 -27.78
C ALA A 25 21.85 29.91 -27.38
N ALA A 26 22.02 29.33 -26.20
CA ALA A 26 23.29 28.76 -25.75
C ALA A 26 23.72 27.54 -26.60
N VAL A 27 22.79 26.61 -26.86
CA VAL A 27 23.04 25.44 -27.72
C VAL A 27 23.38 25.88 -29.14
N ARG A 28 22.67 26.87 -29.71
CA ARG A 28 22.97 27.43 -31.03
C ARG A 28 24.36 28.06 -31.09
N ARG A 29 24.75 28.85 -30.08
CA ARG A 29 26.10 29.45 -30.01
C ARG A 29 27.19 28.38 -29.88
N ALA A 30 26.94 27.31 -29.13
CA ALA A 30 27.88 26.19 -29.03
C ALA A 30 28.02 25.45 -30.37
N PHE A 31 26.89 25.17 -31.04
CA PHE A 31 26.88 24.57 -32.36
C PHE A 31 27.59 25.43 -33.39
N ALA A 32 27.32 26.74 -33.43
CA ALA A 32 28.00 27.66 -34.34
C ALA A 32 29.53 27.61 -34.16
N ARG A 33 30.01 27.57 -32.91
CA ARG A 33 31.44 27.46 -32.61
C ARG A 33 32.04 26.13 -33.07
N VAL A 34 31.30 25.04 -32.93
CA VAL A 34 31.73 23.71 -33.40
C VAL A 34 31.73 23.66 -34.93
N GLU A 35 30.72 24.24 -35.55
CA GLU A 35 30.57 24.28 -37.00
C GLU A 35 31.73 25.05 -37.63
N GLU A 36 32.00 26.25 -37.11
CA GLU A 36 33.06 27.13 -37.60
C GLU A 36 34.46 26.61 -37.26
N GLY A 37 34.63 26.02 -36.07
CA GLY A 37 35.93 25.54 -35.60
C GLY A 37 36.34 24.16 -36.13
N TYR A 38 35.38 23.27 -36.43
CA TYR A 38 35.67 21.87 -36.75
C TYR A 38 35.01 21.40 -38.03
N ILE A 39 33.72 21.68 -38.24
CA ILE A 39 32.95 21.08 -39.35
C ILE A 39 33.37 21.69 -40.69
N LEU A 40 33.37 23.02 -40.80
CA LEU A 40 33.75 23.73 -42.01
C LEU A 40 35.19 23.40 -42.48
N PRO A 41 36.24 23.51 -41.62
CA PRO A 41 37.60 23.22 -42.07
C PRO A 41 37.80 21.75 -42.43
N THR A 42 37.15 20.81 -41.73
CA THR A 42 37.26 19.39 -42.11
C THR A 42 36.54 19.12 -43.43
N ALA A 43 35.36 19.68 -43.67
CA ALA A 43 34.64 19.52 -44.93
C ALA A 43 35.47 19.98 -46.15
N ASP A 44 36.19 21.10 -46.02
CA ASP A 44 37.06 21.59 -47.08
C ASP A 44 38.29 20.70 -47.30
N LEU A 45 38.90 20.19 -46.22
CA LEU A 45 39.97 19.19 -46.31
C LEU A 45 39.50 17.89 -46.97
N PHE A 46 38.28 17.45 -46.65
CA PHE A 46 37.64 16.27 -47.24
C PHE A 46 37.43 16.45 -48.75
N LYS A 47 36.90 17.59 -49.18
CA LYS A 47 36.75 17.92 -50.61
C LYS A 47 38.11 17.94 -51.32
N ALA A 48 39.10 18.62 -50.74
CA ALA A 48 40.43 18.70 -51.31
C ALA A 48 41.09 17.32 -51.46
N GLN A 49 40.99 16.45 -50.44
CA GLN A 49 41.53 15.09 -50.49
C GLN A 49 40.79 14.19 -51.49
N PHE A 50 39.47 14.33 -51.59
CA PHE A 50 38.69 13.59 -52.57
C PHE A 50 39.08 13.94 -54.01
N SER A 51 39.28 15.24 -54.29
CA SER A 51 39.73 15.70 -55.61
C SER A 51 41.15 15.26 -55.94
N ALA A 52 42.04 15.21 -54.96
CA ALA A 52 43.43 14.78 -55.17
C ALA A 52 43.54 13.26 -55.39
N HIS A 53 42.85 12.45 -54.59
CA HIS A 53 43.01 10.99 -54.59
C HIS A 53 41.67 10.25 -54.36
N PRO A 54 40.78 10.18 -55.36
CA PRO A 54 39.41 9.67 -55.19
C PRO A 54 39.34 8.18 -54.84
N ILE A 55 40.22 7.35 -55.42
CA ILE A 55 40.23 5.89 -55.21
C ILE A 55 40.58 5.51 -53.76
N PRO A 56 41.74 5.92 -53.20
CA PRO A 56 42.09 5.56 -51.82
C PRO A 56 41.15 6.22 -50.81
N PHE A 57 40.60 7.40 -51.12
CA PHE A 57 39.62 8.05 -50.26
C PHE A 57 38.34 7.23 -50.10
N VAL A 58 37.74 6.75 -51.20
CA VAL A 58 36.52 5.91 -51.14
C VAL A 58 36.80 4.60 -50.40
N PHE A 59 37.95 3.97 -50.68
CA PHE A 59 38.37 2.76 -49.95
C PHE A 59 38.47 3.01 -48.45
N PHE A 60 39.14 4.10 -48.04
CA PHE A 60 39.27 4.47 -46.64
C PHE A 60 37.92 4.79 -46.00
N SER A 61 37.02 5.50 -46.70
CA SER A 61 35.68 5.80 -46.21
C SER A 61 34.85 4.55 -45.95
N ILE A 62 34.90 3.57 -46.86
CA ILE A 62 34.22 2.28 -46.69
C ILE A 62 34.88 1.52 -45.54
N PHE A 63 36.21 1.46 -45.50
CA PHE A 63 36.95 0.81 -44.41
C PHE A 63 36.60 1.39 -43.04
N VAL A 64 36.57 2.71 -42.90
CA VAL A 64 36.17 3.40 -41.67
C VAL A 64 34.73 3.08 -41.30
N SER A 65 33.80 3.13 -42.27
CA SER A 65 32.39 2.80 -42.04
C SER A 65 32.20 1.36 -41.56
N PHE A 66 32.88 0.40 -42.19
CA PHE A 66 32.87 -1.00 -41.77
C PHE A 66 33.60 -1.24 -40.46
N SER A 67 34.64 -0.47 -40.14
CA SER A 67 35.36 -0.57 -38.86
C SER A 67 34.56 -0.01 -37.69
N PHE A 68 33.61 0.88 -37.95
CA PHE A 68 32.72 1.42 -36.91
C PHE A 68 31.67 0.39 -36.47
N PHE A 69 31.22 -0.47 -37.38
CA PHE A 69 30.24 -1.51 -37.09
C PHE A 69 30.65 -2.46 -35.93
N PRO A 70 31.85 -3.06 -35.90
CA PRO A 70 32.27 -3.91 -34.79
C PRO A 70 32.42 -3.14 -33.48
N ILE A 71 32.82 -1.86 -33.54
CA ILE A 71 32.90 -1.00 -32.35
C ILE A 71 31.50 -0.77 -31.77
N LEU A 72 30.54 -0.40 -32.61
CA LEU A 72 29.15 -0.20 -32.20
C LEU A 72 28.54 -1.50 -31.66
N ALA A 73 28.76 -2.63 -32.35
CA ALA A 73 28.31 -3.94 -31.90
C ALA A 73 28.89 -4.30 -30.53
N TYR A 74 30.18 -4.03 -30.30
CA TYR A 74 30.82 -4.22 -29.00
C TYR A 74 30.14 -3.39 -27.90
N PHE A 75 29.85 -2.11 -28.16
CA PHE A 75 29.14 -1.26 -27.20
C PHE A 75 27.74 -1.77 -26.88
N VAL A 76 26.97 -2.15 -27.90
CA VAL A 76 25.61 -2.69 -27.73
C VAL A 76 25.63 -3.98 -26.91
N VAL A 77 26.51 -4.93 -27.27
CA VAL A 77 26.64 -6.21 -26.56
C VAL A 77 27.15 -5.98 -25.13
N SER A 78 28.10 -5.09 -24.92
CA SER A 78 28.62 -4.75 -23.58
C SER A 78 27.51 -4.16 -22.70
N PHE A 79 26.76 -3.18 -23.22
CA PHE A 79 25.65 -2.57 -22.50
C PHE A 79 24.52 -3.57 -22.20
N ALA A 80 24.15 -4.41 -23.17
CA ALA A 80 23.18 -5.48 -22.98
C ALA A 80 23.63 -6.47 -21.91
N THR A 81 24.89 -6.88 -21.94
CA THR A 81 25.48 -7.79 -20.95
C THR A 81 25.45 -7.18 -19.55
N LEU A 82 25.82 -5.90 -19.42
CA LEU A 82 25.79 -5.17 -18.15
C LEU A 82 24.35 -5.04 -17.62
N SER A 83 23.40 -4.71 -18.50
CA SER A 83 21.98 -4.62 -18.15
C SER A 83 21.42 -5.96 -17.66
N VAL A 84 21.74 -7.06 -18.34
CA VAL A 84 21.32 -8.41 -17.94
C VAL A 84 21.97 -8.80 -16.61
N ALA A 85 23.27 -8.55 -16.45
CA ALA A 85 23.98 -8.85 -15.20
C ALA A 85 23.38 -8.08 -14.01
N LEU A 86 23.04 -6.81 -14.21
CA LEU A 86 22.41 -5.97 -13.19
C LEU A 86 20.99 -6.45 -12.86
N ALA A 87 20.19 -6.82 -13.85
CA ALA A 87 18.86 -7.39 -13.63
C ALA A 87 18.93 -8.71 -12.85
N VAL A 88 19.85 -9.60 -13.21
CA VAL A 88 20.07 -10.87 -12.48
C VAL A 88 20.51 -10.61 -11.04
N ALA A 89 21.46 -9.69 -10.82
CA ALA A 89 21.91 -9.33 -9.49
C ALA A 89 20.76 -8.79 -8.61
N LEU A 90 19.90 -7.93 -9.16
CA LEU A 90 18.73 -7.41 -8.46
C LEU A 90 17.72 -8.51 -8.14
N CYS A 91 17.45 -9.42 -9.08
CA CYS A 91 16.57 -10.56 -8.83
C CYS A 91 17.08 -11.45 -7.69
N ILE A 92 18.37 -11.79 -7.70
CA ILE A 92 18.99 -12.60 -6.63
C ILE A 92 18.92 -11.87 -5.28
N ALA A 93 19.27 -10.58 -5.25
CA ALA A 93 19.20 -9.77 -4.05
C ALA A 93 17.78 -9.70 -3.47
N PHE A 94 16.77 -9.56 -4.33
CA PHE A 94 15.37 -9.52 -3.93
C PHE A 94 14.89 -10.87 -3.37
N ILE A 95 15.17 -11.97 -4.06
CA ILE A 95 14.83 -13.33 -3.60
C ILE A 95 15.49 -13.61 -2.25
N PHE A 96 16.77 -13.28 -2.10
CA PHE A 96 17.49 -13.47 -0.85
C PHE A 96 16.88 -12.63 0.28
N SER A 97 16.63 -11.34 0.03
CA SER A 97 16.01 -10.45 1.02
C SER A 97 14.62 -10.93 1.44
N ALA A 98 13.78 -11.34 0.49
CA ALA A 98 12.46 -11.89 0.76
C ALA A 98 12.54 -13.19 1.57
N GLY A 99 13.47 -14.09 1.22
CA GLY A 99 13.73 -15.32 1.96
C GLY A 99 14.12 -15.07 3.42
N VAL A 100 15.02 -14.11 3.66
CA VAL A 100 15.42 -13.70 5.02
C VAL A 100 14.23 -13.13 5.80
N CYS A 101 13.40 -12.29 5.17
CA CYS A 101 12.21 -11.73 5.82
C CYS A 101 11.20 -12.81 6.21
N ILE A 102 10.91 -13.75 5.30
CA ILE A 102 10.00 -14.87 5.57
C ILE A 102 10.55 -15.76 6.69
N PHE A 103 11.85 -16.07 6.66
CA PHE A 103 12.51 -16.90 7.66
C PHE A 103 12.46 -16.26 9.05
N LEU A 104 12.85 -14.99 9.17
CA LEU A 104 12.79 -14.25 10.43
C LEU A 104 11.34 -14.06 10.91
N GLY A 105 10.41 -13.76 10.01
CA GLY A 105 8.99 -13.66 10.30
C GLY A 105 8.43 -14.97 10.86
N GLY A 106 8.82 -16.11 10.28
CA GLY A 106 8.45 -17.44 10.77
C GLY A 106 8.99 -17.74 12.17
N ILE A 107 10.26 -17.40 12.44
CA ILE A 107 10.84 -17.52 13.79
C ILE A 107 10.08 -16.67 14.79
N LEU A 108 9.80 -15.41 14.45
CA LEU A 108 9.08 -14.49 15.31
C LEU A 108 7.67 -15.02 15.60
N LEU A 109 6.93 -15.44 14.58
CA LEU A 109 5.60 -16.03 14.73
C LEU A 109 5.61 -17.29 15.62
N SER A 110 6.63 -18.14 15.47
CA SER A 110 6.81 -19.33 16.31
C SER A 110 7.05 -18.95 17.78
N ILE A 111 7.95 -17.99 18.05
CA ILE A 111 8.22 -17.51 19.41
C ILE A 111 6.96 -16.90 20.03
N LEU A 112 6.21 -16.08 19.28
CA LEU A 112 4.95 -15.51 19.74
C LEU A 112 3.93 -16.61 20.06
N GLY A 113 3.82 -17.63 19.20
CA GLY A 113 2.95 -18.77 19.43
C GLY A 113 3.30 -19.53 20.71
N ILE A 114 4.57 -19.86 20.91
CA ILE A 114 5.06 -20.53 22.13
C ILE A 114 4.80 -19.65 23.35
N THR A 115 5.07 -18.36 23.26
CA THR A 115 4.87 -17.40 24.36
C THR A 115 3.38 -17.28 24.72
N LEU A 116 2.49 -17.27 23.74
CA LEU A 116 1.05 -17.23 23.94
C LEU A 116 0.55 -18.50 24.63
N LEU A 117 0.98 -19.67 24.15
CA LEU A 117 0.63 -20.96 24.77
C LEU A 117 1.16 -21.06 26.19
N LEU A 118 2.40 -20.64 26.43
CA LEU A 118 3.02 -20.63 27.75
C LEU A 118 2.28 -19.68 28.68
N SER A 119 1.98 -18.45 28.24
CA SER A 119 1.21 -17.47 29.01
C SER A 119 -0.19 -17.98 29.34
N GLY A 120 -0.88 -18.60 28.37
CA GLY A 120 -2.17 -19.25 28.59
C GLY A 120 -2.09 -20.38 29.62
N PHE A 121 -1.09 -21.26 29.49
CA PHE A 121 -0.85 -22.34 30.44
C PHE A 121 -0.58 -21.84 31.85
N LEU A 122 0.30 -20.84 32.02
CA LEU A 122 0.58 -20.22 33.31
C LEU A 122 -0.69 -19.57 33.90
N THR A 123 -1.49 -18.88 33.08
CA THR A 123 -2.73 -18.26 33.53
C THR A 123 -3.73 -19.30 34.03
N CYS A 124 -3.93 -20.39 33.28
CA CYS A 124 -4.76 -21.52 33.71
C CYS A 124 -4.24 -22.16 35.00
N PHE A 125 -2.93 -22.32 35.14
CA PHE A 125 -2.31 -22.90 36.33
C PHE A 125 -2.49 -22.02 37.56
N VAL A 126 -2.24 -20.71 37.44
CA VAL A 126 -2.49 -19.74 38.52
C VAL A 126 -3.97 -19.71 38.90
N MET A 127 -4.87 -19.71 37.91
CA MET A 127 -6.31 -19.76 38.15
C MET A 127 -6.72 -21.04 38.88
N PHE A 128 -6.23 -22.19 38.44
CA PHE A 128 -6.52 -23.49 39.07
C PHE A 128 -5.99 -23.56 40.50
N SER A 129 -4.75 -23.12 40.73
CA SER A 129 -4.15 -23.08 42.08
C SER A 129 -4.90 -22.12 43.02
N TYR A 130 -5.33 -20.96 42.52
CA TYR A 130 -6.19 -20.03 43.27
C TYR A 130 -7.52 -20.68 43.67
N LEU A 131 -8.20 -21.32 42.71
CA LEU A 131 -9.48 -22.01 42.95
C LEU A 131 -9.32 -23.17 43.95
N ALA A 132 -8.22 -23.92 43.86
CA ALA A 132 -7.90 -25.01 44.79
C ALA A 132 -7.62 -24.48 46.20
N ALA A 133 -6.81 -23.42 46.33
CA ALA A 133 -6.53 -22.78 47.63
C ALA A 133 -7.82 -22.24 48.27
N ARG A 134 -8.68 -21.60 47.48
CA ARG A 134 -9.98 -21.10 47.91
C ARG A 134 -10.91 -22.22 48.38
N LEU A 135 -10.97 -23.33 47.64
CA LEU A 135 -11.74 -24.51 48.01
C LEU A 135 -11.27 -25.10 49.36
N ILE A 136 -9.95 -25.23 49.55
CA ILE A 136 -9.36 -25.70 50.82
C ILE A 136 -9.75 -24.77 51.97
N SER A 137 -9.70 -23.45 51.75
CA SER A 137 -10.13 -22.47 52.75
C SER A 137 -11.61 -22.62 53.13
N ASN A 138 -12.51 -22.78 52.16
CA ASN A 138 -13.94 -22.94 52.39
C ASN A 138 -14.29 -24.28 53.08
N LEU A 139 -13.58 -25.37 52.72
CA LEU A 139 -13.71 -26.67 53.38
C LEU A 139 -13.30 -26.60 54.85
N ARG A 140 -12.26 -25.85 55.18
CA ARG A 140 -11.79 -25.65 56.56
C ARG A 140 -12.77 -24.84 57.42
N HIS A 141 -13.42 -23.82 56.85
CA HIS A 141 -14.33 -22.95 57.61
C HIS A 141 -15.75 -23.54 57.75
N SER A 142 -16.30 -24.17 56.70
CA SER A 142 -17.72 -24.53 56.63
C SER A 142 -18.00 -26.04 56.48
N GLY A 143 -16.97 -26.88 56.54
CA GLY A 143 -17.10 -28.35 56.41
C GLY A 143 -17.73 -28.78 55.08
N ARG A 144 -18.66 -29.75 55.10
CA ARG A 144 -19.34 -30.28 53.90
C ARG A 144 -20.13 -29.22 53.12
N ASN A 145 -20.64 -28.18 53.79
CA ASN A 145 -21.40 -27.11 53.13
C ASN A 145 -20.48 -26.15 52.35
N GLY A 146 -19.18 -26.13 52.63
CA GLY A 146 -18.20 -25.26 51.97
C GLY A 146 -18.07 -25.51 50.46
N PHE A 147 -18.31 -26.74 50.00
CA PHE A 147 -18.25 -27.07 48.57
C PHE A 147 -19.36 -26.37 47.76
N ARG A 148 -20.58 -26.32 48.31
CA ARG A 148 -21.73 -25.68 47.65
C ARG A 148 -21.53 -24.16 47.54
N ALA A 149 -21.02 -23.55 48.62
CA ALA A 149 -20.69 -22.12 48.62
C ALA A 149 -19.58 -21.79 47.61
N TRP A 150 -18.51 -22.59 47.58
CA TRP A 150 -17.44 -22.44 46.57
C TRP A 150 -17.96 -22.57 45.14
N TYR A 151 -18.81 -23.56 44.85
CA TYR A 151 -19.36 -23.74 43.50
C TYR A 151 -20.21 -22.53 43.06
N GLN A 152 -21.01 -21.97 43.96
CA GLN A 152 -21.77 -20.75 43.70
C GLN A 152 -20.86 -19.53 43.44
N GLU A 153 -19.78 -19.37 44.20
CA GLU A 153 -18.77 -18.33 43.93
C GLU A 153 -18.13 -18.52 42.54
N VAL A 154 -17.66 -19.74 42.22
CA VAL A 154 -16.99 -20.03 40.94
C VAL A 154 -17.92 -19.82 39.76
N THR A 155 -19.16 -20.30 39.85
CA THR A 155 -20.15 -20.07 38.79
C THR A 155 -20.42 -18.58 38.61
N THR A 156 -20.61 -17.82 39.68
CA THR A 156 -20.83 -16.37 39.61
C THR A 156 -19.65 -15.64 38.94
N ILE A 157 -18.41 -16.07 39.20
CA ILE A 157 -17.20 -15.49 38.57
C ILE A 157 -17.10 -15.87 37.07
N LEU A 158 -17.57 -17.06 36.69
CA LEU A 158 -17.52 -17.54 35.30
C LEU A 158 -18.68 -17.04 34.42
N TYR A 159 -19.85 -16.78 34.99
CA TYR A 159 -21.04 -16.29 34.28
C TYR A 159 -20.86 -14.98 33.48
N PRO A 160 -20.11 -13.95 33.91
CA PRO A 160 -19.89 -12.76 33.08
C PRO A 160 -19.13 -13.05 31.78
N PHE A 161 -18.51 -14.22 31.64
CA PHE A 161 -17.80 -14.66 30.42
C PHE A 161 -18.69 -15.41 29.42
N SER A 162 -19.96 -15.67 29.75
CA SER A 162 -20.93 -16.06 28.75
C SER A 162 -21.07 -14.89 27.79
N PHE A 163 -20.29 -14.95 26.69
CA PHE A 163 -20.31 -13.98 25.60
C PHE A 163 -21.74 -13.52 25.41
N HIS A 164 -21.99 -12.25 25.73
CA HIS A 164 -23.14 -11.53 25.26
C HIS A 164 -22.96 -11.46 23.74
N LEU A 165 -23.23 -12.58 23.07
CA LEU A 165 -23.59 -12.64 21.68
C LEU A 165 -24.87 -11.81 21.67
N ALA A 166 -24.69 -10.49 21.57
CA ALA A 166 -25.75 -9.59 21.18
C ALA A 166 -26.37 -10.29 19.98
N PRO A 167 -27.66 -10.69 20.06
CA PRO A 167 -28.33 -11.25 18.89
C PRO A 167 -28.01 -10.27 17.78
N ALA A 168 -27.42 -10.75 16.69
CA ALA A 168 -27.23 -9.93 15.52
C ALA A 168 -28.63 -9.43 15.19
N ASP A 169 -28.92 -8.17 15.55
CA ASP A 169 -30.17 -7.52 15.24
C ASP A 169 -30.37 -7.79 13.76
N GLU A 170 -31.39 -8.59 13.46
CA GLU A 170 -31.76 -8.88 12.10
C GLU A 170 -31.97 -7.54 11.42
N ASP A 171 -31.17 -7.25 10.39
CA ASP A 171 -31.23 -5.99 9.65
C ASP A 171 -32.70 -5.64 9.35
N PRO A 172 -33.29 -4.58 9.97
CA PRO A 172 -34.70 -4.24 9.79
C PRO A 172 -35.02 -3.66 8.40
N TYR A 173 -34.09 -3.78 7.44
CA TYR A 173 -34.20 -3.23 6.10
C TYR A 173 -34.79 -4.18 5.05
N ILE A 174 -35.12 -5.44 5.39
CA ILE A 174 -35.83 -6.36 4.48
C ILE A 174 -37.31 -6.48 4.87
N SER A 175 -38.13 -5.43 4.70
CA SER A 175 -39.60 -5.59 4.54
C SER A 175 -40.36 -4.31 4.14
N GLN A 176 -39.83 -3.49 3.22
CA GLN A 176 -40.59 -2.30 2.75
C GLN A 176 -41.03 -2.33 1.28
N ASP A 177 -41.07 -3.50 0.63
CA ASP A 177 -41.40 -3.57 -0.82
C ASP A 177 -42.48 -4.60 -1.22
N THR A 178 -43.47 -4.85 -0.34
CA THR A 178 -44.70 -5.60 -0.72
C THR A 178 -45.99 -4.85 -0.41
N LYS A 179 -45.92 -3.54 -0.17
CA LYS A 179 -47.07 -2.70 0.20
C LYS A 179 -47.78 -2.07 -1.01
N GLY A 180 -47.99 -2.86 -2.06
CA GLY A 180 -48.53 -2.35 -3.32
C GLY A 180 -49.37 -3.36 -4.06
N LEU A 181 -50.38 -3.97 -3.44
CA LEU A 181 -51.55 -4.57 -4.10
C LEU A 181 -52.47 -5.18 -3.04
N ASN A 182 -53.43 -4.40 -2.57
CA ASN A 182 -54.81 -4.82 -2.30
C ASN A 182 -55.55 -3.57 -1.79
N GLY A 183 -56.24 -2.95 -2.73
CA GLY A 183 -57.23 -1.93 -2.43
C GLY A 183 -58.49 -2.54 -1.84
N GLU A 184 -59.37 -1.63 -1.41
CA GLU A 184 -60.83 -1.79 -1.39
C GLU A 184 -61.34 -2.83 -0.35
N GLU A 185 -62.17 -2.53 0.64
CA GLU A 185 -63.39 -1.73 0.59
C GLU A 185 -63.96 -1.57 2.03
N ALA A 186 -64.76 -0.51 2.25
CA ALA A 186 -65.93 -0.42 3.16
C ALA A 186 -65.70 -0.50 4.70
N LYS A 187 -66.00 0.59 5.46
CA LYS A 187 -67.28 0.85 6.21
C LYS A 187 -67.51 -0.15 7.36
N ASP A 188 -67.88 0.18 8.58
CA ASP A 188 -68.54 1.32 9.25
C ASP A 188 -68.00 1.30 10.71
N GLY A 189 -67.78 2.41 11.41
CA GLY A 189 -68.86 3.14 12.07
C GLY A 189 -69.44 2.40 13.28
N HIS A 190 -68.81 2.46 14.46
CA HIS A 190 -69.54 2.51 15.73
C HIS A 190 -68.63 2.96 16.89
N GLY A 191 -68.94 4.12 17.47
CA GLY A 191 -68.36 4.54 18.74
C GLY A 191 -69.15 3.97 19.91
N ILE A 192 -68.49 3.78 21.05
CA ILE A 192 -69.11 3.82 22.39
C ILE A 192 -68.08 4.45 23.34
N ASP A 193 -68.43 5.63 23.83
CA ASP A 193 -67.92 6.28 25.04
C ASP A 193 -68.19 5.42 26.28
N THR A 194 -67.28 5.43 27.26
CA THR A 194 -67.41 5.22 28.73
C THR A 194 -66.17 4.48 29.24
N GLU A 195 -65.50 4.77 30.35
CA GLU A 195 -65.64 5.71 31.47
C GLU A 195 -64.31 5.56 32.28
N PRO A 196 -63.81 6.60 32.98
CA PRO A 196 -62.64 6.50 33.85
C PRO A 196 -63.02 6.14 35.29
N GLU A 197 -62.01 5.80 36.12
CA GLU A 197 -61.94 5.80 37.61
C GLU A 197 -61.46 4.44 38.19
N PRO A 198 -61.04 4.33 39.46
CA PRO A 198 -60.01 5.13 40.16
C PRO A 198 -59.07 4.28 41.05
N TYR A 199 -58.07 4.97 41.61
CA TYR A 199 -57.31 4.72 42.86
C TYR A 199 -57.57 3.44 43.69
N GLU A 200 -56.49 2.74 44.03
CA GLU A 200 -56.30 2.21 45.39
C GLU A 200 -54.87 2.48 45.89
N GLN A 201 -54.80 2.63 47.22
CA GLN A 201 -53.80 3.30 48.05
C GLN A 201 -52.46 2.58 48.22
#